data_AF-A0A535E9N5-F1
#
_entry.id   AF-A0A535E9N5-F1
#
_cell.length_a   1.000
_cell.length_b   1.000
_cell.length_c   1.000
_cell.angle_alpha   90.00
_cell.angle_beta   90.00
_cell.angle_gamma   90.00
#
_symmetry.space_group_name_H-M   'P 1'
#
loop_
_entity.id
_entity.type
_entity.pdbx_description
1 polymer ?
#
loop_
_entity_poly.entity_id
_entity_poly.type
_entity_poly.pdbx_seq_one_letter_code
_entity_poly.pdbx_strand_id
1 'polypeptide(L)'
;MGGNSTSWQPHLPILGFSDCQAIGALTRVTFARESGPAHCLDMPSISIPLLNDLLAAHEFTRRMALRVVALGDGECELEVPYQPEYDRPGGIVSGQVYVHAADVAFWLAIKTRLGLEDASVTSSMTTAFLGSASREPLRCRACVLRLGRRLVYGTAETSAGGRLVAHHTLTYARMAAGADQGQA
;
A
#
# COMPACT_ATOMS: atom_id res chain seq x y z
N MET A 1 -3.58 66.71 -3.66
CA MET A 1 -3.40 66.77 -2.19
C MET A 1 -3.87 65.43 -1.62
N GLY A 2 -2.96 64.68 -0.96
CA GLY A 2 -3.17 63.41 -0.24
C GLY A 2 -3.47 62.20 -1.13
N GLY A 3 -2.64 61.14 -1.27
CA GLY A 3 -1.88 60.40 -0.25
C GLY A 3 -2.85 59.50 0.51
N ASN A 4 -2.81 58.17 0.49
CA ASN A 4 -1.66 57.28 0.52
C ASN A 4 -2.04 55.87 0.00
N SER A 5 -1.15 55.31 -0.82
CA SER A 5 -1.15 53.93 -1.31
C SER A 5 -0.62 52.99 -0.22
N THR A 6 -1.42 52.01 0.20
CA THR A 6 -0.92 50.89 1.02
C THR A 6 -0.59 49.71 0.11
N SER A 7 0.68 49.69 -0.30
CA SER A 7 1.38 48.55 -0.88
C SER A 7 1.45 47.40 0.12
N TRP A 8 0.89 46.25 -0.24
CA TRP A 8 1.16 44.98 0.43
C TRP A 8 2.52 44.46 -0.07
N GLN A 9 3.55 44.54 0.77
CA GLN A 9 4.83 43.87 0.55
C GLN A 9 4.99 42.69 1.53
N PRO A 10 5.24 41.47 1.03
CA PRO A 10 5.53 40.31 1.86
C PRO A 10 6.97 40.37 2.35
N HIS A 11 7.17 40.36 3.67
CA HIS A 11 8.49 40.24 4.29
C HIS A 11 8.44 39.13 5.34
N LEU A 12 8.68 37.90 4.90
CA LEU A 12 9.20 36.86 5.78
C LEU A 12 10.43 36.26 5.11
N PRO A 13 11.54 36.13 5.85
CA PRO A 13 12.84 35.83 5.28
C PRO A 13 12.92 34.40 4.74
N ILE A 14 13.53 34.30 3.57
CA ILE A 14 14.02 33.08 2.93
C ILE A 14 15.05 32.46 3.87
N LEU A 15 14.66 31.39 4.58
CA LEU A 15 15.63 30.49 5.21
C LEU A 15 16.23 29.62 4.10
N GLY A 16 17.55 29.69 3.99
CA GLY A 16 18.33 29.16 2.89
C GLY A 16 18.22 27.65 2.72
N PHE A 17 18.16 27.27 1.44
CA PHE A 17 18.52 25.96 0.93
C PHE A 17 19.99 25.66 1.27
N SER A 18 20.25 25.13 2.46
CA SER A 18 21.51 24.47 2.77
C SER A 18 21.34 23.57 3.99
N ASP A 19 20.66 22.44 3.79
CA ASP A 19 20.90 21.19 4.54
C ASP A 19 20.21 20.02 3.79
N CYS A 20 20.55 19.92 2.51
CA CYS A 20 20.19 18.83 1.63
C CYS A 20 21.41 17.91 1.48
N GLN A 21 21.83 17.26 2.58
CA GLN A 21 22.74 16.12 2.62
C GLN A 21 23.02 15.75 4.09
N ALA A 22 22.36 14.71 4.59
CA ALA A 22 22.86 13.76 5.61
C ALA A 22 21.75 13.17 6.51
N ILE A 23 20.84 12.35 5.96
CA ILE A 23 20.24 11.24 6.73
C ILE A 23 20.11 10.03 5.80
N GLY A 24 21.26 9.53 5.37
CA GLY A 24 21.39 8.27 4.65
C GLY A 24 22.53 7.49 5.27
N ALA A 25 22.27 6.76 6.35
CA ALA A 25 23.00 5.57 6.80
C ALA A 25 22.46 5.14 8.17
N LEU A 26 22.43 3.82 8.41
CA LEU A 26 22.17 3.15 9.69
C LEU A 26 20.67 3.09 10.02
N THR A 27 19.96 2.01 9.67
CA THR A 27 19.98 0.81 10.51
C THR A 27 19.68 -0.42 9.64
N ARG A 28 20.72 -1.14 9.22
CA ARG A 28 20.57 -2.48 8.65
C ARG A 28 20.43 -3.43 9.82
N VAL A 29 19.20 -3.79 10.19
CA VAL A 29 18.97 -4.81 11.21
C VAL A 29 19.27 -6.17 10.57
N THR A 30 20.51 -6.64 10.71
CA THR A 30 20.86 -8.03 10.43
C THR A 30 20.36 -8.90 11.57
N PHE A 31 19.29 -9.66 11.34
CA PHE A 31 18.85 -10.72 12.24
C PHE A 31 19.59 -12.03 11.90
N ALA A 32 20.29 -12.58 12.90
CA ALA A 32 20.81 -13.94 12.85
C ALA A 32 19.64 -14.94 13.01
N ARG A 33 19.58 -15.93 12.11
CA ARG A 33 18.62 -17.05 12.13
C ARG A 33 19.06 -18.11 13.13
N GLU A 34 18.22 -18.46 14.10
CA GLU A 34 18.24 -19.79 14.70
C GLU A 34 17.25 -20.68 13.95
N SER A 35 17.74 -21.85 13.51
CA SER A 35 17.03 -22.77 12.62
C SER A 35 16.49 -23.94 13.43
N GLY A 36 15.16 -23.99 13.66
CA GLY A 36 14.45 -25.20 14.08
C GLY A 36 14.15 -26.13 12.88
N PRO A 37 13.89 -27.43 13.09
CA PRO A 37 13.94 -28.42 12.02
C PRO A 37 12.79 -28.25 11.01
N ALA A 38 13.18 -28.23 9.74
CA ALA A 38 12.30 -28.13 8.60
C ALA A 38 11.46 -29.40 8.43
N HIS A 39 10.14 -29.26 8.54
CA HIS A 39 9.24 -30.19 7.86
C HIS A 39 9.12 -29.72 6.40
N CYS A 40 9.88 -30.39 5.53
CA CYS A 40 9.86 -30.23 4.09
C CYS A 40 8.54 -30.78 3.53
N LEU A 41 7.54 -29.92 3.38
CA LEU A 41 6.50 -30.07 2.39
C LEU A 41 6.58 -28.82 1.52
N ASP A 42 6.86 -29.01 0.22
CA ASP A 42 6.95 -27.95 -0.77
C ASP A 42 5.62 -27.19 -0.85
N MET A 43 5.47 -26.18 0.02
CA MET A 43 4.54 -25.10 -0.21
C MET A 43 5.16 -24.20 -1.27
N PRO A 44 4.42 -23.81 -2.33
CA PRO A 44 4.93 -22.82 -3.26
C PRO A 44 5.24 -21.55 -2.46
N SER A 45 6.53 -21.23 -2.38
CA SER A 45 6.98 -19.98 -1.77
C SER A 45 6.28 -18.82 -2.49
N ILE A 46 5.66 -17.93 -1.73
CA ILE A 46 5.02 -16.73 -2.28
C ILE A 46 6.03 -15.99 -3.15
N SER A 47 5.65 -15.75 -4.41
CA SER A 47 6.51 -15.11 -5.41
C SER A 47 5.72 -14.10 -6.23
N ILE A 48 6.42 -13.14 -6.84
CA ILE A 48 5.80 -12.10 -7.67
C ILE A 48 4.99 -12.71 -8.84
N PRO A 49 5.50 -13.69 -9.61
CA PRO A 49 4.71 -14.33 -10.67
C PRO A 49 3.42 -14.96 -10.13
N LEU A 50 3.52 -15.73 -9.05
CA LEU A 50 2.37 -16.40 -8.43
C LEU A 50 1.29 -15.40 -7.98
N LEU A 51 1.68 -14.29 -7.35
CA LEU A 51 0.72 -13.29 -6.91
C LEU A 51 0.14 -12.47 -8.08
N ASN A 52 0.91 -12.24 -9.14
CA ASN A 52 0.38 -11.61 -10.36
C ASN A 52 -0.63 -12.52 -11.07
N ASP A 53 -0.40 -13.84 -11.08
CA ASP A 53 -1.37 -14.81 -11.60
C ASP A 53 -2.67 -14.79 -10.76
N LEU A 54 -2.55 -14.70 -9.43
CA LEU A 54 -3.69 -14.53 -8.54
C LEU A 54 -4.48 -13.25 -8.85
N LEU A 55 -3.80 -12.11 -9.02
CA LEU A 55 -4.45 -10.84 -9.40
C LEU A 55 -5.14 -10.92 -10.76
N ALA A 56 -4.56 -11.63 -11.72
CA ALA A 56 -5.15 -11.84 -13.03
C ALA A 56 -6.36 -12.79 -12.99
N ALA A 57 -6.39 -13.75 -12.07
CA ALA A 57 -7.49 -14.70 -11.94
C ALA A 57 -8.80 -14.06 -11.44
N HIS A 58 -8.72 -13.03 -10.59
CA HIS A 58 -9.89 -12.43 -9.96
C HIS A 58 -10.34 -11.11 -10.63
N GLU A 59 -11.64 -10.94 -10.86
CA GLU A 59 -12.17 -9.78 -11.56
C GLU A 59 -11.95 -8.45 -10.82
N PHE A 60 -12.13 -8.45 -9.49
CA PHE A 60 -12.02 -7.25 -8.68
C PHE A 60 -10.62 -6.62 -8.74
N THR A 61 -9.57 -7.42 -8.99
CA THR A 61 -8.19 -6.98 -9.15
C THR A 61 -7.79 -6.79 -10.62
N ARG A 62 -8.25 -7.66 -11.51
CA ARG A 62 -7.88 -7.63 -12.94
C ARG A 62 -8.36 -6.35 -13.64
N ARG A 63 -9.54 -5.81 -13.28
CA ARG A 63 -10.06 -4.58 -13.91
C ARG A 63 -9.11 -3.38 -13.76
N MET A 64 -8.51 -3.21 -12.58
CA MET A 64 -7.53 -2.14 -12.34
C MET A 64 -6.11 -2.48 -12.82
N ALA A 65 -5.91 -3.65 -13.44
CA ALA A 65 -4.62 -4.12 -13.93
C ALA A 65 -3.50 -4.01 -12.87
N LEU A 66 -3.81 -4.33 -11.62
CA LEU A 66 -2.86 -4.27 -10.50
C LEU A 66 -1.69 -5.22 -10.77
N ARG A 67 -0.47 -4.77 -10.46
CA ARG A 67 0.75 -5.57 -10.61
C ARG A 67 1.61 -5.52 -9.36
N VAL A 68 1.98 -6.68 -8.85
CA VAL A 68 3.01 -6.79 -7.80
C VAL A 68 4.37 -6.44 -8.41
N VAL A 69 5.05 -5.47 -7.80
CA VAL A 69 6.39 -5.02 -8.22
C VAL A 69 7.47 -5.31 -7.19
N ALA A 70 7.11 -5.47 -5.92
CA ALA A 70 8.04 -5.89 -4.86
C ALA A 70 7.30 -6.65 -3.75
N LEU A 71 8.04 -7.53 -3.07
CA LEU A 71 7.58 -8.31 -1.92
C LEU A 71 8.63 -8.34 -0.82
N GLY A 72 8.17 -8.50 0.41
CA GLY A 72 8.99 -8.75 1.59
C GLY A 72 8.22 -9.56 2.64
N ASP A 73 8.86 -9.87 3.76
CA ASP A 73 8.20 -10.57 4.87
C ASP A 73 7.14 -9.65 5.54
N GLY A 74 5.87 -9.85 5.19
CA GLY A 74 4.76 -9.00 5.61
C GLY A 74 4.65 -7.72 4.80
N GLU A 75 5.24 -7.66 3.60
CA GLU A 75 5.22 -6.47 2.75
C GLU A 75 4.84 -6.81 1.30
N CYS A 76 4.11 -5.90 0.67
CA CYS A 76 3.79 -5.97 -0.75
C CYS A 76 3.71 -4.57 -1.34
N GLU A 77 4.29 -4.39 -2.53
CA GLU A 77 4.15 -3.16 -3.30
C GLU A 77 3.46 -3.45 -4.63
N LEU A 78 2.40 -2.68 -4.90
CA LEU A 78 1.64 -2.71 -6.14
C LEU A 78 1.94 -1.51 -7.02
N GLU A 79 1.96 -1.73 -8.32
CA GLU A 79 1.72 -0.71 -9.34
C GLU A 79 0.26 -0.74 -9.77
N VAL A 80 -0.33 0.46 -9.88
CA VAL A 80 -1.65 0.67 -10.46
C VAL A 80 -1.49 1.52 -11.72
N PRO A 81 -1.64 0.95 -12.92
CA PRO A 81 -1.62 1.73 -14.15
C PRO A 81 -2.72 2.79 -14.16
N TYR A 82 -2.44 3.95 -14.76
CA TYR A 82 -3.47 4.95 -14.99
C TYR A 82 -4.53 4.43 -15.96
N GLN A 83 -5.80 4.59 -15.58
CA GLN A 83 -6.96 4.25 -16.39
C GLN A 83 -7.96 5.42 -16.33
N PRO A 84 -8.29 6.08 -17.46
CA PRO A 84 -9.20 7.23 -17.49
C PRO A 84 -10.60 6.91 -16.95
N GLU A 85 -11.04 5.65 -16.98
CA GLU A 85 -12.35 5.21 -16.51
C GLU A 85 -12.51 5.37 -14.98
N TYR A 86 -11.41 5.53 -14.24
CA TYR A 86 -11.41 5.78 -12.81
C TYR A 86 -11.19 7.24 -12.42
N ASP A 87 -11.16 8.14 -13.39
CA ASP A 87 -11.15 9.57 -13.10
C ASP A 87 -12.51 10.05 -12.59
N ARG A 88 -12.46 10.96 -11.63
CA ARG A 88 -13.61 11.81 -11.31
C ARG A 88 -13.83 12.82 -12.44
N PRO A 89 -15.04 13.38 -12.57
CA PRO A 89 -15.24 14.60 -13.34
C PRO A 89 -14.16 15.63 -12.95
N GLY A 90 -13.36 16.07 -13.92
CA GLY A 90 -12.19 16.93 -13.70
C GLY A 90 -10.82 16.26 -13.90
N GLY A 91 -10.77 14.95 -14.23
CA GLY A 91 -9.52 14.27 -14.62
C GLY A 91 -8.58 13.95 -13.47
N ILE A 92 -9.12 13.89 -12.24
CA ILE A 92 -8.39 13.48 -11.04
C ILE A 92 -8.75 12.03 -10.74
N VAL A 93 -7.73 11.20 -10.48
CA VAL A 93 -7.92 9.80 -10.13
C VAL A 93 -8.78 9.72 -8.87
N SER A 94 -9.86 8.94 -8.95
CA SER A 94 -10.81 8.88 -7.86
C SER A 94 -10.30 8.07 -6.68
N GLY A 95 -10.72 8.45 -5.47
CA GLY A 95 -10.24 7.88 -4.21
C GLY A 95 -10.44 6.36 -4.08
N GLN A 96 -11.40 5.76 -4.80
CA GLN A 96 -11.57 4.31 -4.78
C GLN A 96 -10.34 3.54 -5.26
N VAL A 97 -9.54 4.13 -6.17
CA VAL A 97 -8.33 3.47 -6.69
C VAL A 97 -7.28 3.32 -5.58
N TYR A 98 -7.14 4.34 -4.74
CA TYR A 98 -6.19 4.38 -3.62
C TYR A 98 -6.60 3.36 -2.56
N VAL A 99 -7.89 3.39 -2.20
CA VAL A 99 -8.48 2.50 -1.18
C VAL A 99 -8.41 1.05 -1.64
N HIS A 100 -8.75 0.77 -2.90
CA HIS A 100 -8.68 -0.57 -3.46
C HIS A 100 -7.24 -1.09 -3.56
N ALA A 101 -6.30 -0.26 -4.02
CA ALA A 101 -4.89 -0.64 -4.08
C ALA A 101 -4.32 -0.94 -2.69
N ALA A 102 -4.67 -0.15 -1.67
CA ALA A 102 -4.24 -0.38 -0.29
C ALA A 102 -4.78 -1.69 0.28
N ASP A 103 -6.05 -1.99 0.05
CA ASP A 103 -6.69 -3.24 0.47
C ASP A 103 -6.00 -4.46 -0.18
N VAL A 104 -5.85 -4.44 -1.51
CA VAL A 104 -5.22 -5.55 -2.24
C VAL A 104 -3.75 -5.69 -1.87
N ALA A 105 -2.99 -4.60 -1.75
CA ALA A 105 -1.59 -4.65 -1.33
C ALA A 105 -1.45 -5.26 0.06
N PHE A 106 -2.32 -4.88 1.01
CA PHE A 106 -2.26 -5.41 2.37
C PHE A 106 -2.70 -6.88 2.44
N TRP A 107 -3.73 -7.27 1.69
CA TRP A 107 -4.13 -8.67 1.53
C TRP A 107 -2.97 -9.54 1.01
N LEU A 108 -2.26 -9.09 -0.01
CA LEU A 108 -1.08 -9.79 -0.53
C LEU A 108 0.08 -9.79 0.47
N ALA A 109 0.30 -8.69 1.20
CA ALA A 109 1.30 -8.62 2.25
C ALA A 109 1.02 -9.67 3.36
N ILE A 110 -0.23 -9.91 3.73
CA ILE A 110 -0.60 -10.97 4.68
C ILE A 110 -0.23 -12.36 4.12
N LYS A 111 -0.49 -12.61 2.84
CA LYS A 111 -0.16 -13.89 2.19
C LYS A 111 1.33 -14.21 2.23
N THR A 112 2.21 -13.21 2.19
CA THR A 112 3.67 -13.43 2.35
C THR A 112 4.05 -14.08 3.68
N ARG A 113 3.22 -13.93 4.72
CA ARG A 113 3.43 -14.53 6.06
C ARG A 113 2.58 -15.77 6.32
N LEU A 114 1.35 -15.80 5.80
CA LEU A 114 0.37 -16.84 6.11
C LEU A 114 0.15 -17.85 4.98
N GLY A 115 0.72 -17.61 3.80
CA GLY A 115 0.55 -18.46 2.62
C GLY A 115 -0.63 -18.05 1.72
N LEU A 116 -0.71 -18.67 0.56
CA LEU A 116 -1.66 -18.31 -0.50
C LEU A 116 -3.11 -18.59 -0.09
N GLU A 117 -3.32 -19.64 0.71
CA GLU A 117 -4.63 -20.10 1.19
C GLU A 117 -5.20 -19.24 2.33
N ASP A 118 -4.47 -18.22 2.80
CA ASP A 118 -5.01 -17.33 3.83
C ASP A 118 -6.29 -16.63 3.35
N ALA A 119 -7.33 -16.77 4.16
CA ALA A 119 -8.67 -16.26 3.93
C ALA A 119 -8.97 -15.05 4.82
N SER A 120 -7.96 -14.32 5.28
CA SER A 120 -8.18 -13.10 6.07
C SER A 120 -8.92 -12.06 5.23
N VAL A 121 -9.87 -11.36 5.87
CA VAL A 121 -10.74 -10.37 5.22
C VAL A 121 -10.62 -9.02 5.89
N THR A 122 -10.84 -7.95 5.14
CA THR A 122 -10.81 -6.58 5.66
C THR A 122 -11.90 -6.37 6.70
N SER A 123 -11.49 -6.02 7.93
CA SER A 123 -12.42 -5.68 9.01
C SER A 123 -12.63 -4.18 9.11
N SER A 124 -11.57 -3.39 8.92
CA SER A 124 -11.66 -1.93 8.89
C SER A 124 -10.50 -1.34 8.10
N MET A 125 -10.75 -0.21 7.47
CA MET A 125 -9.73 0.60 6.82
C MET A 125 -10.07 2.08 6.99
N THR A 126 -9.08 2.88 7.33
CA THR A 126 -9.17 4.34 7.36
C THR A 126 -8.13 4.92 6.43
N THR A 127 -8.54 5.88 5.59
CA THR A 127 -7.68 6.51 4.60
C THR A 127 -7.64 8.02 4.80
N ALA A 128 -6.43 8.58 4.90
CA ALA A 128 -6.20 10.00 4.78
C ALA A 128 -5.74 10.31 3.35
N PHE A 129 -6.51 11.12 2.63
CA PHE A 129 -6.12 11.61 1.30
C PHE A 129 -5.31 12.90 1.47
N LEU A 130 -4.04 12.85 1.05
CA LEU A 130 -3.04 13.90 1.27
C LEU A 130 -2.77 14.71 0.00
N GLY A 131 -3.11 14.16 -1.16
CA GLY A 131 -2.95 14.84 -2.45
C GLY A 131 -3.72 14.15 -3.57
N SER A 132 -3.69 14.76 -4.74
CA SER A 132 -4.27 14.22 -5.97
C SER A 132 -3.22 13.57 -6.86
N ALA A 133 -3.66 12.64 -7.70
CA ALA A 133 -2.95 12.12 -8.86
C ALA A 133 -3.79 12.38 -10.11
N SER A 134 -3.15 12.65 -11.23
CA SER A 134 -3.83 12.88 -12.52
C SER A 134 -2.99 12.33 -13.66
N ARG A 135 -3.59 11.46 -14.49
CA ARG A 135 -2.96 10.90 -15.70
C ARG A 135 -1.60 10.24 -15.44
N GLU A 136 -1.42 9.67 -14.25
CA GLU A 136 -0.17 9.05 -13.83
C GLU A 136 -0.46 7.76 -13.04
N PRO A 137 0.42 6.75 -13.09
CA PRO A 137 0.26 5.53 -12.33
C PRO A 137 0.48 5.78 -10.83
N LEU A 138 -0.07 4.90 -10.01
CA LEU A 138 0.14 4.89 -8.57
C LEU A 138 1.08 3.75 -8.16
N ARG A 139 1.82 3.95 -7.07
CA ARG A 139 2.44 2.85 -6.31
C ARG A 139 1.84 2.77 -4.92
N CYS A 140 1.41 1.59 -4.51
CA CYS A 140 0.86 1.36 -3.18
C CYS A 140 1.69 0.31 -2.44
N ARG A 141 2.34 0.71 -1.35
CA ARG A 141 3.15 -0.18 -0.52
C ARG A 141 2.43 -0.45 0.79
N ALA A 142 2.24 -1.71 1.11
CA ALA A 142 1.60 -2.16 2.34
C ALA A 142 2.57 -2.94 3.24
N CYS A 143 2.41 -2.80 4.56
CA CYS A 143 3.25 -3.43 5.57
C CYS A 143 2.41 -3.95 6.75
N VAL A 144 2.58 -5.23 7.09
CA VAL A 144 2.02 -5.89 8.28
C VAL A 144 2.81 -5.49 9.51
N LEU A 145 2.21 -4.62 10.33
CA LEU A 145 2.79 -4.17 11.60
C LEU A 145 2.63 -5.20 12.71
N ARG A 146 1.49 -5.91 12.75
CA ARG A 146 1.23 -6.93 13.77
C ARG A 146 0.36 -8.05 13.24
N LEU A 147 0.88 -9.28 13.30
CA LEU A 147 0.17 -10.50 12.99
C LEU A 147 -0.39 -11.12 14.29
N GLY A 148 -1.60 -10.73 14.67
CA GLY A 148 -2.27 -11.25 15.87
C GLY A 148 -2.98 -12.58 15.64
N ARG A 149 -3.55 -13.17 16.71
CA ARG A 149 -4.31 -14.43 16.63
C ARG A 149 -5.61 -14.29 15.84
N ARG A 150 -6.34 -13.19 16.02
CA ARG A 150 -7.64 -12.93 15.39
C ARG A 150 -7.62 -11.77 14.39
N LEU A 151 -6.71 -10.83 14.59
CA LEU A 151 -6.63 -9.60 13.80
C LEU A 151 -5.21 -9.40 13.29
N VAL A 152 -5.09 -8.87 12.08
CA VAL A 152 -3.84 -8.40 11.49
C VAL A 152 -3.93 -6.89 11.34
N TYR A 153 -2.92 -6.17 11.80
CA TYR A 153 -2.86 -4.72 11.73
C TYR A 153 -1.72 -4.30 10.81
N GLY A 154 -1.94 -3.24 10.06
CA GLY A 154 -0.87 -2.63 9.29
C GLY A 154 -1.24 -1.33 8.62
N THR A 155 -0.33 -0.89 7.78
CA THR A 155 -0.44 0.37 7.04
C THR A 155 -0.22 0.13 5.56
N ALA A 156 -0.72 1.06 4.76
CA ALA A 156 -0.30 1.20 3.38
C ALA A 156 -0.11 2.67 3.03
N GLU A 157 0.78 2.92 2.07
CA GLU A 157 1.07 4.25 1.55
C GLU A 157 0.93 4.23 0.03
N THR A 158 0.13 5.16 -0.49
CA THR A 158 -0.06 5.32 -1.93
C THR A 158 0.67 6.57 -2.39
N SER A 159 1.51 6.42 -3.42
CA SER A 159 2.29 7.48 -4.04
C SER A 159 1.99 7.64 -5.52
N ALA A 160 2.13 8.87 -6.03
CA ALA A 160 2.01 9.23 -7.44
C ALA A 160 3.24 10.05 -7.83
N GLY A 161 4.00 9.60 -8.82
CA GLY A 161 5.27 10.24 -9.20
C GLY A 161 6.28 10.37 -8.04
N GLY A 162 6.24 9.45 -7.05
CA GLY A 162 7.08 9.48 -5.85
C GLY A 162 6.57 10.39 -4.71
N ARG A 163 5.48 11.14 -4.92
CA ARG A 163 4.83 11.96 -3.89
C ARG A 163 3.78 11.13 -3.15
N LEU A 164 3.79 11.17 -1.82
CA LEU A 164 2.73 10.56 -1.00
C LEU A 164 1.40 11.26 -1.25
N VAL A 165 0.37 10.50 -1.64
CA VAL A 165 -0.96 11.01 -1.97
C VAL A 165 -2.06 10.43 -1.08
N ALA A 166 -1.83 9.28 -0.45
CA ALA A 166 -2.70 8.77 0.61
C ALA A 166 -1.94 7.89 1.60
N HIS A 167 -2.41 7.89 2.84
CA HIS A 167 -1.98 6.97 3.90
C HIS A 167 -3.18 6.18 4.40
N HIS A 168 -2.98 4.89 4.65
CA HIS A 168 -4.02 3.94 4.99
C HIS A 168 -3.63 3.18 6.26
N THR A 169 -4.58 3.02 7.17
CA THR A 169 -4.47 2.09 8.31
C THR A 169 -5.49 0.99 8.13
N LEU A 170 -5.06 -0.27 8.20
CA LEU A 170 -5.88 -1.44 7.89
C LEU A 170 -5.91 -2.42 9.06
N THR A 171 -7.08 -3.03 9.26
CA THR A 171 -7.27 -4.18 10.15
C THR A 171 -7.95 -5.29 9.36
N TYR A 172 -7.36 -6.48 9.35
CA TYR A 172 -7.94 -7.68 8.76
C TYR A 172 -8.35 -8.66 9.87
N ALA A 173 -9.50 -9.29 9.71
CA ALA A 173 -9.92 -10.41 10.53
C ALA A 173 -9.37 -11.71 9.94
N ARG A 174 -8.69 -12.50 10.78
CA ARG A 174 -8.21 -13.83 10.41
C ARG A 174 -9.35 -14.82 10.50
N MET A 175 -9.66 -15.46 9.39
CA MET A 175 -10.63 -16.54 9.35
C MET A 175 -9.96 -17.84 9.78
N ALA A 176 -10.63 -18.63 10.61
CA ALA A 176 -10.12 -19.96 10.95
C ALA A 176 -10.10 -20.84 9.69
N ALA A 177 -9.02 -21.59 9.49
CA ALA A 177 -9.01 -22.62 8.46
C ALA A 177 -10.04 -23.70 8.85
N GLY A 178 -11.14 -23.78 8.10
CA GLY A 178 -12.20 -24.76 8.30
C GLY A 178 -13.39 -24.27 9.14
N ALA A 179 -14.25 -23.46 8.54
CA ALA A 179 -15.67 -23.44 8.85
C ALA A 179 -16.42 -23.43 7.51
N ASP A 180 -16.94 -24.61 7.15
CA ASP A 180 -18.02 -24.87 6.19
C ASP A 180 -18.36 -23.72 5.24
N GLN A 181 -17.84 -23.77 4.00
CA GLN A 181 -18.41 -23.01 2.89
C GLN A 181 -19.76 -23.64 2.54
N GLY A 182 -20.76 -23.36 3.37
CA GLY A 182 -22.15 -23.72 3.13
C GLY A 182 -22.61 -23.08 1.83
N GLN A 183 -22.97 -23.94 0.88
CA GLN A 183 -23.67 -23.61 -0.35
C GLN A 183 -24.88 -22.71 -0.08
N ALA A 184 -24.96 -21.61 -0.83
CA ALA A 184 -26.18 -20.87 -1.09
C ALA A 184 -26.54 -21.08 -2.57
#